data_AF-A0A452XJ64-F1
#
_entry.id   AF-A0A452XJ64-F1
#
_cell.length_a   1.000
_cell.length_b   1.000
_cell.length_c   1.000
_cell.angle_alpha   90.00
_cell.angle_beta   90.00
_cell.angle_gamma   90.00
#
_symmetry.space_group_name_H-M   'P 1'
#
loop_
_entity.id
_entity.type
_entity.pdbx_description
1 polymer ?
#
loop_
_entity_poly.entity_id
_entity_poly.type
_entity_poly.pdbx_seq_one_letter_code
_entity_poly.pdbx_strand_id
1 'polypeptide(L)' 'MITSLGCSTAALPVTYLGIPLTMRRPSAGQLQPLVDKVTGRLPTWKAWLMNRAGRLALVKFFLCTIPVHQRVAF' A
#
# COMPACT_ATOMS: atom_id res chain seq x y z
N MET A 1 29.76 11.85 -2.77
CA MET A 1 29.04 11.63 -4.04
C MET A 1 27.53 11.45 -3.79
N ILE A 2 26.85 12.49 -3.31
CA ILE A 2 25.37 12.56 -3.18
C ILE A 2 24.92 14.03 -3.30
N THR A 3 25.79 14.95 -2.86
CA THR A 3 25.65 16.41 -2.93
C THR A 3 25.68 17.00 -4.35
N SER A 4 26.18 16.29 -5.37
CA SER A 4 26.26 16.81 -6.75
C SER A 4 24.93 16.81 -7.49
N LEU A 5 23.91 16.11 -6.98
CA LEU A 5 22.59 15.97 -7.60
C LEU A 5 21.51 16.84 -6.94
N GLY A 6 21.86 17.64 -5.92
CA GLY A 6 20.89 18.48 -5.19
C GLY A 6 19.79 17.69 -4.48
N CYS A 7 19.99 16.38 -4.26
CA CYS A 7 18.97 15.51 -3.70
C CYS A 7 19.01 15.55 -2.17
N SER A 8 17.92 16.01 -1.55
CA SER A 8 17.80 16.09 -0.09
C SER A 8 17.65 14.68 0.48
N THR A 9 18.59 14.26 1.33
CA THR A 9 18.51 12.96 2.02
C THR A 9 17.44 13.03 3.11
N ALA A 10 16.30 12.38 2.90
CA ALA A 10 15.29 12.21 3.93
C ALA A 10 15.73 11.09 4.89
N ALA A 11 15.83 11.41 6.19
CA ALA A 11 16.09 10.41 7.22
C ALA A 11 14.84 9.52 7.38
N LEU A 12 15.05 8.20 7.43
CA LEU A 12 13.98 7.25 7.72
C LEU A 12 13.44 7.48 9.15
N PRO A 13 12.13 7.27 9.39
CA PRO A 13 11.15 6.63 8.51
C PRO A 13 10.41 7.61 7.58
N VAL A 14 10.51 7.39 6.26
CA VAL A 14 9.73 8.12 5.26
C VAL A 14 8.37 7.44 5.09
N THR A 15 7.27 8.18 5.17
CA THR A 15 5.94 7.58 4.98
C THR A 15 5.66 7.39 3.49
N TYR A 16 5.50 6.13 3.05
CA TYR A 16 5.13 5.79 1.67
C TYR A 16 3.81 5.03 1.66
N LEU A 17 2.88 5.45 0.80
CA LEU A 17 1.52 4.88 0.71
C LEU A 17 0.71 4.91 2.03
N GLY A 18 1.16 5.70 3.02
CA GLY A 18 0.56 5.78 4.36
C GLY A 18 1.14 4.79 5.38
N ILE A 19 2.27 4.16 5.08
CA ILE A 19 2.99 3.26 5.98
C ILE A 19 4.44 3.78 6.09
N PRO A 20 5.05 3.82 7.29
CA PRO A 20 6.46 4.17 7.40
C PRO A 20 7.31 3.16 6.65
N LEU A 21 8.11 3.63 5.69
CA LEU A 21 9.19 2.88 5.07
C LEU A 21 10.23 2.62 6.14
N THR A 22 10.17 1.43 6.72
CA THR A 22 11.21 0.89 7.57
C THR A 22 11.97 -0.16 6.78
N MET A 23 13.30 -0.21 6.84
CA MET A 23 14.12 -1.27 6.22
C MET A 23 13.71 -2.72 6.61
N ARG A 24 12.82 -2.85 7.60
CA ARG A 24 12.22 -4.09 8.09
C ARG A 24 10.83 -4.29 7.49
N ARG A 25 10.48 -5.55 7.21
CA ARG A 25 9.15 -5.95 6.74
C ARG A 25 8.05 -5.34 7.63
N PRO A 26 7.11 -4.57 7.07
CA PRO A 26 6.04 -3.93 7.85
C PRO A 26 5.19 -5.00 8.53
N SER A 27 4.85 -4.77 9.81
CA SER A 27 3.99 -5.68 10.57
C SER A 27 2.53 -5.58 10.12
N ALA A 28 1.71 -6.59 10.44
CA ALA A 28 0.28 -6.58 10.11
C ALA A 28 -0.43 -5.31 10.60
N GLY A 29 -0.09 -4.81 11.79
CA GLY A 29 -0.64 -3.56 12.33
C GLY A 29 -0.25 -2.31 11.55
N GLN A 30 0.93 -2.28 10.92
CA GLN A 30 1.35 -1.17 10.05
C GLN A 30 0.63 -1.21 8.69
N LEU A 31 0.10 -2.37 8.29
CA LEU A 31 -0.69 -2.56 7.07
C LEU A 31 -2.18 -2.27 7.25
N GLN A 32 -2.68 -2.29 8.49
CA GLN A 32 -4.08 -2.00 8.84
C GLN A 32 -4.63 -0.71 8.18
N PRO A 33 -3.95 0.45 8.23
CA PRO A 33 -4.46 1.68 7.61
C PRO A 33 -4.57 1.59 6.07
N LEU A 34 -3.78 0.72 5.45
CA LEU A 34 -3.86 0.47 4.00
C LEU A 34 -5.04 -0.44 3.68
N VAL A 35 -5.28 -1.46 4.51
CA VAL A 35 -6.49 -2.29 4.43
C VAL A 35 -7.71 -1.40 4.57
N ASP A 36 -7.80 -0.56 5.61
CA ASP A 36 -8.93 0.33 5.85
C ASP A 36 -9.19 1.29 4.68
N LYS A 37 -8.13 1.84 4.06
CA LYS A 37 -8.24 2.65 2.83
C LYS A 37 -8.82 1.86 1.66
N VAL A 38 -8.42 0.60 1.49
CA VAL A 38 -8.92 -0.27 0.42
C VAL A 38 -10.38 -0.62 0.69
N THR A 39 -10.74 -0.99 1.93
CA THR A 39 -12.12 -1.27 2.33
C THR A 39 -13.02 -0.05 2.16
N GLY A 40 -12.52 1.15 2.45
CA GLY A 40 -13.24 2.41 2.25
C GLY A 40 -13.44 2.77 0.77
N ARG A 41 -12.55 2.33 -0.13
CA ARG A 41 -12.66 2.58 -1.58
C ARG A 41 -13.44 1.49 -2.33
N LEU A 42 -13.56 0.30 -1.75
CA LEU A 42 -14.31 -0.82 -2.33
C LEU A 42 -15.74 -0.45 -2.74
N PRO A 43 -16.56 0.19 -1.88
CA PRO A 43 -17.92 0.60 -2.22
C PRO A 43 -17.95 1.59 -3.40
N THR A 44 -16.98 2.51 -3.42
CA THR A 44 -16.89 3.59 -4.41
C THR A 44 -16.51 3.10 -5.81
N TRP A 45 -15.74 2.03 -5.94
CA TRP A 45 -15.11 1.69 -7.22
C TRP A 45 -16.00 0.98 -8.23
N LYS A 46 -16.85 0.04 -7.78
CA LYS A 46 -17.79 -0.78 -8.58
C LYS A 46 -18.20 -2.05 -7.83
N ALA A 47 -17.76 -2.26 -6.58
CA ALA A 47 -18.13 -3.47 -5.82
C ALA A 47 -19.66 -3.64 -5.70
N TRP A 48 -20.41 -2.52 -5.67
CA TRP A 48 -21.88 -2.53 -5.73
C TRP A 48 -22.43 -3.13 -7.05
N LEU A 49 -21.77 -2.87 -8.19
CA LEU A 49 -22.16 -3.37 -9.51
C LEU A 49 -21.69 -4.80 -9.79
N MET A 50 -20.88 -5.39 -8.88
CA MET A 50 -20.31 -6.73 -9.06
C MET A 50 -21.10 -7.78 -8.27
N ASN A 51 -21.22 -8.98 -8.85
CA ASN A 51 -21.71 -10.15 -8.11
C ASN A 51 -20.69 -10.57 -7.02
N ARG A 52 -21.09 -11.44 -6.09
CA ARG A 52 -20.29 -11.87 -4.93
C ARG A 52 -18.89 -12.39 -5.32
N ALA A 53 -18.81 -13.14 -6.42
CA ALA A 53 -17.53 -13.62 -6.97
C ALA A 53 -16.62 -12.47 -7.45
N GLY A 54 -17.19 -11.47 -8.12
CA GLY A 54 -16.46 -10.28 -8.58
C GLY A 54 -15.93 -9.44 -7.42
N ARG A 55 -16.73 -9.27 -6.36
CA ARG A 55 -16.26 -8.61 -5.13
C ARG A 55 -15.10 -9.36 -4.48
N LEU A 56 -15.18 -10.70 -4.40
CA LEU A 56 -14.10 -11.52 -3.85
C LEU A 56 -12.82 -11.43 -4.70
N ALA A 57 -12.94 -11.45 -6.02
CA ALA A 57 -11.82 -11.28 -6.93
C ALA A 57 -11.16 -9.90 -6.76
N LEU A 58 -11.97 -8.85 -6.59
CA LEU A 58 -11.49 -7.49 -6.35
C LEU A 58 -10.70 -7.40 -5.03
N VAL A 59 -11.25 -7.95 -3.93
CA VAL A 59 -10.53 -8.01 -2.65
C VAL A 59 -9.21 -8.76 -2.78
N LYS A 60 -9.22 -9.94 -3.43
CA LYS A 60 -7.99 -10.71 -3.68
C LYS A 60 -6.96 -9.91 -4.48
N PHE A 61 -7.38 -9.22 -5.53
CA PHE A 61 -6.49 -8.40 -6.35
C PHE A 61 -5.79 -7.29 -5.53
N PHE A 62 -6.53 -6.58 -4.69
CA PHE A 62 -5.94 -5.57 -3.81
C PHE A 62 -4.98 -6.19 -2.78
N LEU A 63 -5.38 -7.29 -2.14
CA LEU A 63 -4.51 -7.99 -1.19
C LEU A 63 -3.24 -8.56 -1.83
N CYS A 64 -3.25 -8.88 -3.13
CA CYS A 64 -2.06 -9.32 -3.86
C CYS A 64 -1.19 -8.14 -4.33
N THR A 65 -1.77 -7.02 -4.74
CA THR A 65 -1.03 -5.86 -5.27
C THR A 65 -0.33 -5.06 -4.17
N ILE A 66 -0.96 -4.90 -3.01
CA ILE A 66 -0.40 -4.21 -1.84
C ILE A 66 1.00 -4.73 -1.46
N PRO A 67 1.20 -6.02 -1.17
CA PRO A 67 2.52 -6.53 -0.77
C PRO A 67 3.52 -6.52 -1.94
N VAL A 68 3.06 -6.59 -3.19
CA VAL A 68 3.93 -6.47 -4.37
C VAL A 68 4.49 -5.06 -4.48
N HIS A 69 3.65 -4.02 -4.36
CA HIS A 69 4.13 -2.63 -4.36
C HIS A 69 5.05 -2.33 -3.18
N GLN A 70 4.74 -2.87 -2.00
CA GLN A 70 5.64 -2.72 -0.86
C GLN A 70 6.98 -3.40 -1.07
N ARG A 71 7.01 -4.61 -1.66
CA ARG A 71 8.26 -5.31 -1.98
C ARG A 71 9.12 -4.58 -3.00
N VAL A 72 8.52 -3.88 -3.96
CA VAL A 72 9.27 -3.09 -4.97
C VAL A 72 9.87 -1.81 -4.36
N ALA A 73 9.29 -1.30 -3.28
CA ALA A 73 9.78 -0.11 -2.59
C ALA A 73 10.96 -0.41 -1.63
N PHE A 74 11.32 -1.68 -1.43
CA PHE A 74 12.46 -2.15 -0.63
C PHE A 74 13.51 -2.80 -1.53
#